data_AF-A0A1Q6QAR0-F1
#
_entry.id   AF-A0A1Q6QAR0-F1
#
_cell.length_a   1.000
_cell.length_b   1.000
_cell.length_c   1.000
_cell.angle_alpha   90.00
_cell.angle_beta   90.00
_cell.angle_gamma   90.00
#
_symmetry.space_group_name_H-M   'P 1'
#
loop_
_entity.id
_entity.type
_entity.pdbx_description
1 polymer ?
#
loop_
_entity_poly.entity_id
_entity_poly.type
_entity_poly.pdbx_seq_one_letter_code
_entity_poly.pdbx_strand_id
1 'polypeptide(L)'
;MSTINKTFLRVLLAIACCIALAFSLLPQAEAAMRADVVTGKVTLNGQVIDNKNAKYPLLTYSNITYFPMTYQLSRFMGVETDWNNAAKSLNITAGGAQSAYVAETGKAQSGSVAVTPASYKISVNGAQINNKEEKYPIFNYNGITYFPLTWAYAVDSFGWSYQWDAENGLRIDTTTAPARLPTDPDTGNAALDKALTILNNKYATGGKYRGMLEGGGKKTSFDAALDVSSTPDVTTVKFTAEPFPFFDNGVSYFANYYAVKGGFASDEQIGISGNSPELGDVGYPIYAEVAVWAENSYIGKCFLDCQFTGARSKHITDFKRTAAVDSAETWTLHVSYAEDSFTGYTAELSVDTAKSAVTQIVIRTANYTLTMTPA
;
A
#
# COMPACT_ATOMS: atom_id res chain seq x y z
N MET A 1 41.70 48.08 45.93
CA MET A 1 41.43 46.78 45.27
C MET A 1 40.60 45.95 46.22
N SER A 2 39.29 45.85 45.98
CA SER A 2 38.37 45.11 46.86
C SER A 2 38.54 43.62 46.61
N THR A 3 39.05 42.89 47.61
CA THR A 3 39.18 41.43 47.61
C THR A 3 37.78 40.83 47.71
N ILE A 4 37.13 40.61 46.56
CA ILE A 4 35.91 39.82 46.49
C ILE A 4 36.24 38.43 47.04
N ASN A 5 35.59 38.08 48.14
CA ASN A 5 35.77 36.81 48.83
C ASN A 5 35.45 35.66 47.87
N LYS A 6 36.45 34.82 47.56
CA LYS A 6 36.33 33.70 46.61
C LYS A 6 35.20 32.74 47.00
N THR A 7 34.86 32.66 48.28
CA THR A 7 33.73 31.88 48.79
C THR A 7 32.39 32.50 48.40
N PHE A 8 32.28 33.83 48.43
CA PHE A 8 31.08 34.56 48.04
C PHE A 8 30.82 34.45 46.53
N LEU A 9 31.88 34.50 45.71
CA LEU A 9 31.77 34.31 44.26
C LEU A 9 31.36 32.88 43.87
N ARG A 10 31.84 31.87 44.60
CA ARG A 10 31.43 30.45 44.40
C ARG A 10 29.97 30.22 44.77
N VAL A 11 29.48 30.85 45.83
CA VAL A 11 28.07 30.77 46.24
C VAL A 11 27.17 31.44 45.21
N LEU A 12 27.55 32.63 44.71
CA LEU A 12 26.81 33.31 43.63
C LEU A 12 26.75 32.48 42.34
N LEU A 13 27.86 31.85 41.95
CA LEU A 13 27.90 31.01 40.76
C LEU A 13 27.06 29.74 40.91
N ALA A 14 27.05 29.13 42.10
CA ALA A 14 26.21 27.98 42.41
C ALA A 14 24.72 28.34 42.37
N ILE A 15 24.32 29.49 42.93
CA ILE A 15 22.94 29.98 42.89
C ILE A 15 22.52 30.28 41.45
N ALA A 16 23.38 30.92 40.64
CA ALA A 16 23.10 31.18 39.23
C ALA A 16 22.94 29.88 38.41
N CYS A 17 23.77 28.87 38.66
CA CYS A 17 23.61 27.54 38.04
C CYS A 17 22.31 26.85 38.48
N CYS A 18 21.94 26.93 39.75
CA CYS A 18 20.69 26.35 40.26
C CYS A 18 19.45 27.03 39.67
N ILE A 19 19.48 28.34 39.44
CA ILE A 19 18.39 29.08 38.79
C ILE A 19 18.32 28.72 37.29
N ALA A 20 19.45 28.60 36.60
CA ALA A 20 19.48 28.17 35.20
C ALA A 20 18.96 26.73 35.01
N LEU A 21 19.33 25.82 35.92
CA LEU A 21 18.80 24.44 35.95
C LEU A 21 17.31 24.40 36.28
N ALA A 22 16.82 25.26 37.17
CA ALA A 22 15.40 25.37 37.49
C ALA A 22 14.57 25.92 36.31
N PHE A 23 15.14 26.81 35.49
CA PHE A 23 14.47 27.30 34.27
C PHE A 23 14.47 26.30 33.12
N SER A 24 15.47 25.41 33.02
CA SER A 24 15.50 24.32 32.02
C SER A 24 14.51 23.17 32.29
N LEU A 25 13.90 23.14 33.47
CA LEU A 25 12.91 22.14 33.89
C LEU A 25 11.46 22.65 33.80
N LEU A 26 11.25 23.89 33.37
CA LEU A 26 9.90 24.35 33.06
C LEU A 26 9.42 23.61 31.80
N PRO A 27 8.26 22.92 31.83
CA PRO A 27 7.70 22.34 30.62
C PRO A 27 7.50 23.47 29.61
N GLN A 28 8.27 23.44 28.53
CA GLN A 28 8.06 24.33 27.40
C GLN A 28 6.69 23.96 26.84
N ALA A 29 5.71 24.85 27.00
CA ALA A 29 4.38 24.63 26.43
C ALA A 29 4.56 24.43 24.92
N GLU A 30 4.31 23.22 24.45
CA GLU A 30 4.28 22.89 23.04
C GLU A 30 3.31 23.88 22.38
N ALA A 31 3.79 24.64 21.38
CA ALA A 31 2.95 25.60 20.71
C ALA A 31 1.72 24.87 20.16
N ALA A 32 0.53 25.30 20.57
CA ALA A 32 -0.71 24.66 20.14
C ALA A 32 -0.75 24.62 18.61
N MET A 33 -0.95 23.43 18.02
CA MET A 33 -1.04 23.27 16.58
C MET A 33 -2.20 24.13 16.05
N ARG A 34 -1.94 24.89 14.98
CA ARG A 34 -2.93 25.79 14.38
C ARG A 34 -3.09 25.49 12.90
N ALA A 35 -4.33 25.57 12.43
CA ALA A 35 -4.68 25.50 11.02
C ALA A 35 -5.52 26.72 10.64
N ASP A 36 -5.51 27.12 9.38
CA ASP A 36 -6.26 28.27 8.91
C ASP A 36 -7.49 27.83 8.12
N VAL A 37 -8.59 28.57 8.23
CA VAL A 37 -9.76 28.34 7.37
C VAL A 37 -9.39 28.63 5.92
N VAL A 38 -9.63 27.68 5.02
CA VAL A 38 -9.33 27.86 3.59
C VAL A 38 -10.19 28.98 3.00
N THR A 39 -9.52 29.98 2.44
CA THR A 39 -10.16 31.10 1.73
C THR A 39 -10.11 30.96 0.22
N GLY A 40 -9.21 30.13 -0.30
CA GLY A 40 -9.09 29.83 -1.72
C GLY A 40 -10.23 28.97 -2.24
N LYS A 41 -10.44 29.00 -3.56
CA LYS A 41 -11.42 28.15 -4.22
C LYS A 41 -11.00 26.68 -4.09
N VAL A 42 -11.94 25.83 -3.68
CA VAL A 42 -11.77 24.37 -3.67
C VAL A 42 -12.97 23.75 -4.38
N THR A 43 -12.69 22.87 -5.35
CA THR A 43 -13.69 22.10 -6.07
C THR A 43 -13.47 20.62 -5.78
N LEU A 44 -14.51 19.92 -5.34
CA LEU A 44 -14.48 18.49 -5.08
C LEU A 44 -15.58 17.84 -5.95
N ASN A 45 -15.24 16.86 -6.80
CA ASN A 45 -16.19 16.20 -7.71
C ASN A 45 -17.01 17.17 -8.56
N GLY A 46 -16.35 18.20 -9.10
CA GLY A 46 -16.99 19.28 -9.86
C GLY A 46 -17.79 20.29 -9.02
N GLN A 47 -18.03 20.02 -7.73
CA GLN A 47 -18.74 20.92 -6.81
C GLN A 47 -17.78 21.94 -6.19
N VAL A 48 -18.03 23.22 -6.42
CA VAL A 48 -17.36 24.30 -5.67
C VAL A 48 -17.88 24.27 -4.23
N ILE A 49 -16.97 24.12 -3.27
CA ILE A 49 -17.31 23.99 -1.86
C ILE A 49 -17.61 25.37 -1.26
N ASP A 50 -18.79 25.53 -0.66
CA ASP A 50 -19.14 26.73 0.10
C ASP A 50 -18.48 26.68 1.48
N ASN A 51 -17.18 26.93 1.50
CA ASN A 51 -16.39 26.83 2.73
C ASN A 51 -16.73 27.92 3.75
N LYS A 52 -17.23 29.07 3.27
CA LYS A 52 -17.51 30.26 4.10
C LYS A 52 -18.65 30.00 5.08
N ASN A 53 -19.66 29.25 4.66
CA ASN A 53 -20.86 28.98 5.45
C ASN A 53 -20.84 27.57 6.07
N ALA A 54 -19.76 26.80 5.90
CA ALA A 54 -19.64 25.45 6.41
C ALA A 54 -19.52 25.41 7.94
N LYS A 55 -20.25 24.49 8.56
CA LYS A 55 -20.15 24.16 9.99
C LYS A 55 -18.78 23.59 10.34
N TYR A 56 -18.26 22.75 9.45
CA TYR A 56 -16.90 22.20 9.49
C TYR A 56 -16.20 22.64 8.20
N PRO A 57 -15.52 23.79 8.21
CA PRO A 57 -14.84 24.27 7.01
C PRO A 57 -13.61 23.40 6.72
N LEU A 58 -13.22 23.33 5.45
CA LEU A 58 -11.88 22.94 5.03
C LEU A 58 -10.85 23.83 5.73
N LEU A 59 -9.78 23.20 6.21
CA LEU A 59 -8.67 23.85 6.89
C LEU A 59 -7.40 23.70 6.06
N THR A 60 -6.44 24.58 6.23
CA THR A 60 -5.09 24.44 5.68
C THR A 60 -4.07 24.41 6.82
N TYR A 61 -3.17 23.44 6.74
CA TYR A 61 -2.03 23.33 7.63
C TYR A 61 -0.79 23.07 6.78
N SER A 62 0.26 23.87 6.99
CA SER A 62 1.50 23.78 6.20
C SER A 62 1.25 23.75 4.68
N ASN A 63 0.32 24.57 4.20
CA ASN A 63 -0.12 24.68 2.80
C ASN A 63 -0.81 23.45 2.21
N ILE A 64 -1.22 22.48 3.04
CA ILE A 64 -2.05 21.35 2.62
C ILE A 64 -3.47 21.58 3.09
N THR A 65 -4.43 21.40 2.17
CA THR A 65 -5.86 21.42 2.51
C THR A 65 -6.25 20.12 3.22
N TYR A 66 -7.02 20.24 4.28
CA TYR A 66 -7.61 19.16 5.04
C TYR A 66 -9.13 19.22 4.92
N PHE A 67 -9.75 18.07 4.67
CA PHE A 67 -11.20 17.97 4.67
C PHE A 67 -11.70 17.32 5.97
N PRO A 68 -12.84 17.77 6.50
CA PRO A 68 -13.45 17.13 7.66
C PRO A 68 -14.07 15.80 7.24
N MET A 69 -13.76 14.75 7.99
CA MET A 69 -14.33 13.42 7.80
C MET A 69 -15.71 13.32 8.45
N THR A 70 -16.64 14.18 8.04
CA THR A 70 -18.05 14.05 8.41
C THR A 70 -18.71 12.93 7.62
N TYR A 71 -19.87 12.45 8.08
CA TYR A 71 -20.62 11.42 7.35
C TYR A 71 -20.96 11.86 5.91
N GLN A 72 -21.43 13.10 5.72
CA GLN A 72 -21.84 13.59 4.40
C GLN A 72 -20.64 13.83 3.48
N LEU A 73 -19.60 14.51 3.97
CA LEU A 73 -18.45 14.85 3.13
C LEU A 73 -17.60 13.61 2.81
N SER A 74 -17.41 12.68 3.75
CA SER A 74 -16.66 11.44 3.47
C SER A 74 -17.35 10.61 2.39
N ARG A 75 -18.67 10.45 2.46
CA ARG A 75 -19.44 9.75 1.41
C ARG A 75 -19.43 10.50 0.09
N PHE A 76 -19.55 11.83 0.10
CA PHE A 76 -19.39 12.63 -1.12
C PHE A 76 -18.02 12.39 -1.77
N MET A 77 -16.97 12.21 -0.96
CA MET A 77 -15.60 11.91 -1.39
C MET A 77 -15.33 10.41 -1.66
N GLY A 78 -16.32 9.52 -1.49
CA GLY A 78 -16.13 8.07 -1.67
C GLY A 78 -15.23 7.40 -0.61
N VAL A 79 -15.19 7.95 0.60
CA VAL A 79 -14.45 7.41 1.75
C VAL A 79 -15.42 6.91 2.80
N GLU A 80 -15.16 5.70 3.30
CA GLU A 80 -15.81 5.13 4.46
C GLU A 80 -14.94 5.27 5.70
N THR A 81 -15.58 5.53 6.84
CA THR A 81 -14.94 5.64 8.14
C THR A 81 -15.61 4.70 9.12
N ASP A 82 -14.82 3.87 9.79
CA ASP A 82 -15.29 2.96 10.85
C ASP A 82 -14.55 3.25 12.16
N TRP A 83 -15.32 3.59 13.20
CA TRP A 83 -14.79 3.90 14.52
C TRP A 83 -15.04 2.74 15.49
N ASN A 84 -13.95 2.16 16.00
CA ASN A 84 -14.02 1.17 17.07
C ASN A 84 -13.79 1.82 18.43
N ASN A 85 -14.86 1.93 19.21
CA ASN A 85 -14.83 2.56 20.53
C ASN A 85 -13.99 1.78 21.56
N ALA A 86 -13.99 0.45 21.51
CA ALA A 86 -13.26 -0.39 22.46
C ALA A 86 -11.74 -0.32 22.22
N ALA A 87 -11.33 -0.39 20.94
CA ALA A 87 -9.92 -0.35 20.55
C ALA A 87 -9.36 1.07 20.44
N LYS A 88 -10.21 2.11 20.48
CA LYS A 88 -9.87 3.50 20.17
C LYS A 88 -9.11 3.58 18.84
N SER A 89 -9.73 3.06 17.78
CA SER A 89 -9.15 3.03 16.44
C SER A 89 -10.13 3.51 15.39
N LEU A 90 -9.62 4.26 14.43
CA LEU A 90 -10.33 4.73 13.24
C LEU A 90 -9.78 4.01 12.00
N ASN A 91 -10.64 3.33 11.27
CA ASN A 91 -10.33 2.80 9.95
C ASN A 91 -10.92 3.73 8.89
N ILE A 92 -10.10 4.05 7.89
CA ILE A 92 -10.45 4.91 6.77
C ILE A 92 -10.21 4.10 5.50
N THR A 93 -11.23 3.99 4.66
CA THR A 93 -11.19 3.12 3.50
C THR A 93 -11.75 3.83 2.28
N ALA A 94 -11.01 3.85 1.18
CA ALA A 94 -11.52 4.32 -0.10
C ALA A 94 -12.50 3.32 -0.74
N GLY A 95 -13.41 3.84 -1.57
CA GLY A 95 -14.43 3.04 -2.25
C GLY A 95 -15.72 2.87 -1.43
N GLY A 96 -15.95 3.73 -0.44
CA GLY A 96 -17.20 3.79 0.30
C GLY A 96 -18.36 4.25 -0.57
N ALA A 97 -19.59 3.93 -0.18
CA ALA A 97 -20.78 4.32 -0.93
C ALA A 97 -20.90 5.85 -1.09
N GLN A 98 -20.97 6.31 -2.34
CA GLN A 98 -21.00 7.73 -2.70
C GLN A 98 -22.41 8.33 -2.60
N SER A 99 -22.48 9.59 -2.18
CA SER A 99 -23.71 10.39 -2.14
C SER A 99 -23.51 11.73 -2.83
N ALA A 100 -24.61 12.40 -3.19
CA ALA A 100 -24.55 13.79 -3.65
C ALA A 100 -24.00 14.72 -2.56
N TYR A 101 -23.48 15.88 -2.97
CA TYR A 101 -23.01 16.89 -2.04
C TYR A 101 -24.16 17.42 -1.18
N VAL A 102 -23.96 17.44 0.14
CA VAL A 102 -24.87 18.03 1.11
C VAL A 102 -24.11 19.07 1.90
N ALA A 103 -24.52 20.33 1.78
CA ALA A 103 -23.91 21.42 2.52
C ALA A 103 -24.28 21.35 4.01
N GLU A 104 -23.28 21.09 4.87
CA GLU A 104 -23.44 21.17 6.32
C GLU A 104 -23.18 22.61 6.77
N THR A 105 -24.23 23.43 6.79
CA THR A 105 -24.10 24.86 7.12
C THR A 105 -24.04 25.10 8.64
N GLY A 106 -23.31 26.14 9.04
CA GLY A 106 -23.13 26.49 10.44
C GLY A 106 -22.61 27.91 10.63
N LYS A 107 -22.12 28.20 11.85
CA LYS A 107 -21.55 29.52 12.15
C LYS A 107 -20.25 29.70 11.36
N ALA A 108 -20.23 30.72 10.50
CA ALA A 108 -19.05 31.08 9.72
C ALA A 108 -17.80 31.19 10.61
N GLN A 109 -16.76 30.47 10.22
CA GLN A 109 -15.42 30.55 10.83
C GLN A 109 -14.48 31.28 9.87
N SER A 110 -13.48 31.96 10.41
CA SER A 110 -12.45 32.62 9.60
C SER A 110 -11.15 32.74 10.38
N GLY A 111 -10.05 32.85 9.66
CA GLY A 111 -8.71 32.98 10.24
C GLY A 111 -8.20 31.67 10.83
N SER A 112 -7.32 31.81 11.82
CA SER A 112 -6.58 30.70 12.40
C SER A 112 -7.35 30.04 13.55
N VAL A 113 -7.42 28.71 13.55
CA VAL A 113 -8.07 27.89 14.59
C VAL A 113 -7.07 26.95 15.26
N ALA A 114 -7.30 26.64 16.53
CA ALA A 114 -6.52 25.64 17.25
C ALA A 114 -7.03 24.23 16.90
N VAL A 115 -6.10 23.30 16.65
CA VAL A 115 -6.39 21.90 16.32
C VAL A 115 -5.53 20.98 17.18
N THR A 116 -5.94 19.72 17.34
CA THR A 116 -5.23 18.75 18.18
C THR A 116 -4.89 17.51 17.36
N PRO A 117 -3.62 17.09 17.25
CA PRO A 117 -3.26 15.83 16.59
C PRO A 117 -4.08 14.66 17.10
N ALA A 118 -4.52 13.79 16.19
CA ALA A 118 -5.25 12.60 16.56
C ALA A 118 -4.33 11.62 17.32
N SER A 119 -4.76 11.21 18.51
CA SER A 119 -3.99 10.36 19.43
C SER A 119 -4.43 8.90 19.46
N TYR A 120 -5.48 8.56 18.71
CA TYR A 120 -5.99 7.20 18.53
C TYR A 120 -5.28 6.48 17.37
N LYS A 121 -5.43 5.15 17.28
CA LYS A 121 -4.87 4.37 16.16
C LYS A 121 -5.62 4.70 14.88
N ILE A 122 -4.91 4.86 13.77
CA ILE A 122 -5.50 5.18 12.47
C ILE A 122 -4.97 4.19 11.45
N SER A 123 -5.87 3.61 10.65
CA SER A 123 -5.50 2.81 9.49
C SER A 123 -6.15 3.40 8.24
N VAL A 124 -5.40 3.47 7.14
CA VAL A 124 -5.87 3.93 5.84
C VAL A 124 -5.73 2.77 4.85
N ASN A 125 -6.83 2.32 4.26
CA ASN A 125 -6.90 1.14 3.39
C ASN A 125 -6.23 -0.12 4.01
N GLY A 126 -6.40 -0.31 5.32
CA GLY A 126 -5.80 -1.43 6.05
C GLY A 126 -4.36 -1.22 6.53
N ALA A 127 -3.64 -0.20 6.04
CA ALA A 127 -2.30 0.14 6.50
C ALA A 127 -2.35 1.05 7.73
N GLN A 128 -1.69 0.66 8.82
CA GLN A 128 -1.64 1.47 10.04
C GLN A 128 -0.69 2.67 9.87
N ILE A 129 -1.15 3.86 10.27
CA ILE A 129 -0.41 5.12 10.15
C ILE A 129 0.29 5.47 11.47
N ASN A 130 1.56 5.87 11.39
CA ASN A 130 2.28 6.45 12.53
C ASN A 130 2.10 7.98 12.55
N ASN A 131 0.93 8.45 12.98
CA ASN A 131 0.52 9.85 12.87
C ASN A 131 1.46 10.86 13.56
N LYS A 132 2.28 10.43 14.53
CA LYS A 132 3.22 11.31 15.24
C LYS A 132 4.44 11.68 14.41
N GLU A 133 4.78 10.86 13.43
CA GLU A 133 5.94 11.05 12.54
C GLU A 133 5.54 11.66 11.19
N GLU A 134 4.23 11.80 10.95
CA GLU A 134 3.72 12.37 9.71
C GLU A 134 4.00 13.87 9.63
N LYS A 135 4.53 14.30 8.47
CA LYS A 135 4.72 15.72 8.16
C LYS A 135 3.39 16.49 8.18
N TYR A 136 2.32 15.83 7.76
CA TYR A 136 0.97 16.37 7.69
C TYR A 136 0.06 15.51 8.57
N PRO A 137 0.14 15.64 9.90
CA PRO A 137 -0.58 14.74 10.80
C PRO A 137 -2.09 14.94 10.66
N ILE A 138 -2.83 13.85 10.81
CA ILE A 138 -4.28 13.85 10.97
C ILE A 138 -4.60 14.46 12.35
N PHE A 139 -5.53 15.40 12.39
CA PHE A 139 -5.88 16.13 13.61
C PHE A 139 -7.40 16.20 13.80
N ASN A 140 -7.82 16.62 15.00
CA ASN A 140 -9.22 16.85 15.35
C ASN A 140 -9.48 18.35 15.51
N TYR A 141 -10.64 18.79 15.02
CA TYR A 141 -11.18 20.12 15.23
C TYR A 141 -12.70 20.03 15.44
N ASN A 142 -13.22 20.69 16.48
CA ASN A 142 -14.63 20.65 16.87
C ASN A 142 -15.24 19.22 16.94
N GLY A 143 -14.45 18.25 17.41
CA GLY A 143 -14.87 16.85 17.55
C GLY A 143 -14.91 16.05 16.25
N ILE A 144 -14.40 16.60 15.14
CA ILE A 144 -14.31 15.92 13.84
C ILE A 144 -12.84 15.70 13.47
N THR A 145 -12.54 14.53 12.91
CA THR A 145 -11.25 14.20 12.32
C THR A 145 -11.07 14.93 11.00
N TYR A 146 -9.91 15.55 10.80
CA TYR A 146 -9.54 16.25 9.59
C TYR A 146 -8.40 15.50 8.90
N PHE A 147 -8.65 15.16 7.65
CA PHE A 147 -7.76 14.31 6.87
C PHE A 147 -7.05 15.12 5.78
N PRO A 148 -5.72 14.98 5.64
CA PRO A 148 -4.94 15.77 4.69
C PRO A 148 -5.18 15.32 3.24
N LEU A 149 -5.45 16.28 2.35
CA LEU A 149 -5.43 16.08 0.90
C LEU A 149 -4.01 16.28 0.37
N THR A 150 -3.08 15.43 0.81
CA THR A 150 -1.75 15.32 0.19
C THR A 150 -1.84 14.48 -1.07
N TRP A 151 -0.82 14.58 -1.94
CA TRP A 151 -0.67 13.68 -3.07
C TRP A 151 -0.65 12.21 -2.63
N ALA A 152 0.14 11.87 -1.61
CA ALA A 152 0.26 10.52 -1.08
C ALA A 152 -1.07 9.89 -0.65
N TYR A 153 -2.01 10.68 -0.10
CA TYR A 153 -3.31 10.14 0.24
C TYR A 153 -4.32 10.24 -0.90
N ALA A 154 -4.51 11.44 -1.45
CA ALA A 154 -5.53 11.68 -2.46
C ALA A 154 -5.25 10.86 -3.74
N VAL A 155 -4.02 10.89 -4.23
CA VAL A 155 -3.62 10.19 -5.45
C VAL A 155 -3.16 8.77 -5.13
N ASP A 156 -2.08 8.62 -4.35
CA ASP A 156 -1.42 7.31 -4.24
C ASP A 156 -2.26 6.31 -3.43
N SER A 157 -2.91 6.77 -2.34
CA SER A 157 -3.71 5.88 -1.49
C SER A 157 -5.15 5.71 -1.98
N PHE A 158 -5.79 6.78 -2.48
CA PHE A 158 -7.21 6.79 -2.82
C PHE A 158 -7.51 6.79 -4.32
N GLY A 159 -6.50 7.00 -5.17
CA GLY A 159 -6.64 6.98 -6.62
C GLY A 159 -7.39 8.19 -7.20
N TRP A 160 -7.53 9.28 -6.47
CA TRP A 160 -8.25 10.48 -6.92
C TRP A 160 -7.40 11.31 -7.88
N SER A 161 -8.06 12.05 -8.77
CA SER A 161 -7.42 13.11 -9.53
C SER A 161 -7.10 14.30 -8.62
N TYR A 162 -5.91 14.87 -8.77
CA TYR A 162 -5.42 16.00 -7.99
C TYR A 162 -4.88 17.10 -8.90
N GLN A 163 -5.46 18.30 -8.82
CA GLN A 163 -4.98 19.47 -9.56
C GLN A 163 -4.94 20.68 -8.64
N TRP A 164 -3.94 21.52 -8.83
CA TRP A 164 -3.86 22.82 -8.17
C TRP A 164 -3.23 23.84 -9.11
N ASP A 165 -3.83 25.03 -9.15
CA ASP A 165 -3.24 26.22 -9.75
C ASP A 165 -3.76 27.49 -9.07
N ALA A 166 -3.08 28.61 -9.30
CA ALA A 166 -3.34 29.87 -8.62
C ALA A 166 -4.68 30.52 -9.00
N GLU A 167 -5.15 30.33 -10.24
CA GLU A 167 -6.39 30.95 -10.73
C GLU A 167 -7.63 30.23 -10.18
N ASN A 168 -7.50 28.93 -10.02
CA ASN A 168 -8.62 28.02 -10.14
C ASN A 168 -8.66 27.06 -8.94
N GLY A 169 -7.63 27.12 -8.09
CA GLY A 169 -7.57 26.54 -6.75
C GLY A 169 -7.34 25.03 -6.75
N LEU A 170 -7.55 24.41 -5.58
CA LEU A 170 -7.47 22.95 -5.45
C LEU A 170 -8.70 22.32 -6.10
N ARG A 171 -8.48 21.33 -6.97
CA ARG A 171 -9.53 20.51 -7.55
C ARG A 171 -9.23 19.03 -7.33
N ILE A 172 -10.15 18.34 -6.68
CA ILE A 172 -10.11 16.88 -6.49
C ILE A 172 -11.29 16.26 -7.23
N ASP A 173 -11.05 15.18 -7.95
CA ASP A 173 -12.10 14.37 -8.57
C ASP A 173 -11.93 12.90 -8.15
N THR A 174 -12.91 12.40 -7.38
CA THR A 174 -13.02 11.04 -6.86
C THR A 174 -13.94 10.16 -7.71
N THR A 175 -14.52 10.70 -8.79
CA THR A 175 -15.38 9.98 -9.75
C THR A 175 -14.57 9.39 -10.90
N THR A 176 -13.39 9.96 -11.14
CA THR A 176 -12.34 9.41 -12.02
C THR A 176 -11.44 8.41 -11.32
N ALA A 177 -11.58 8.28 -9.99
CA ALA A 177 -10.90 7.24 -9.24
C ALA A 177 -11.36 5.88 -9.80
N PRO A 178 -10.44 4.98 -10.21
CA PRO A 178 -10.86 3.65 -10.62
C PRO A 178 -11.68 3.07 -9.47
N ALA A 179 -12.91 2.64 -9.77
CA ALA A 179 -13.75 1.96 -8.79
C ALA A 179 -12.86 0.92 -8.10
N ARG A 180 -12.68 1.04 -6.78
CA ARG A 180 -11.72 0.20 -6.04
C ARG A 180 -12.01 -1.24 -6.41
N LEU A 181 -11.12 -1.85 -7.20
CA LEU A 181 -11.22 -3.26 -7.48
C LEU A 181 -11.19 -3.94 -6.10
N PRO A 182 -12.12 -4.86 -5.82
CA PRO A 182 -12.02 -5.68 -4.62
C PRO A 182 -10.58 -6.14 -4.48
N THR A 183 -9.95 -5.97 -3.32
CA THR A 183 -8.59 -6.48 -3.09
C THR A 183 -8.63 -7.88 -2.50
N ASP A 184 -9.72 -8.18 -1.81
CA ASP A 184 -9.94 -9.50 -1.24
C ASP A 184 -10.31 -10.49 -2.35
N PRO A 185 -9.81 -11.74 -2.30
CA PRO A 185 -10.30 -12.80 -3.16
C PRO A 185 -11.81 -12.99 -2.95
N ASP A 186 -12.52 -13.24 -4.05
CA ASP A 186 -13.94 -13.58 -4.02
C ASP A 186 -14.20 -14.78 -4.95
N THR A 187 -13.81 -15.98 -4.51
CA THR A 187 -14.09 -17.22 -5.24
C THR A 187 -15.47 -17.80 -4.89
N GLY A 188 -16.24 -17.12 -4.03
CA GLY A 188 -17.46 -17.67 -3.42
C GLY A 188 -17.18 -18.80 -2.41
N ASN A 189 -15.93 -19.00 -1.97
CA ASN A 189 -15.55 -20.01 -0.99
C ASN A 189 -14.64 -19.41 0.08
N ALA A 190 -15.22 -19.09 1.23
CA ALA A 190 -14.52 -18.41 2.32
C ALA A 190 -13.25 -19.12 2.82
N ALA A 191 -13.18 -20.46 2.73
CA ALA A 191 -11.99 -21.20 3.14
C ALA A 191 -10.86 -21.03 2.12
N LEU A 192 -11.18 -21.11 0.82
CA LEU A 192 -10.23 -20.81 -0.25
C LEU A 192 -9.80 -19.34 -0.19
N ASP A 193 -10.74 -18.40 -0.05
CA ASP A 193 -10.44 -16.96 0.02
C ASP A 193 -9.46 -16.63 1.16
N LYS A 194 -9.57 -17.34 2.30
CA LYS A 194 -8.61 -17.25 3.41
C LYS A 194 -7.22 -17.77 3.01
N ALA A 195 -7.13 -18.90 2.32
CA ALA A 195 -5.86 -19.45 1.83
C ALA A 195 -5.22 -18.54 0.77
N LEU A 196 -6.02 -18.01 -0.15
CA LEU A 196 -5.59 -17.04 -1.16
C LEU A 196 -5.12 -15.72 -0.54
N THR A 197 -5.75 -15.27 0.54
CA THR A 197 -5.29 -14.10 1.30
C THR A 197 -3.89 -14.32 1.86
N ILE A 198 -3.61 -15.52 2.41
CA ILE A 198 -2.26 -15.89 2.90
C ILE A 198 -1.25 -15.87 1.74
N LEU A 199 -1.62 -16.43 0.59
CA LEU A 199 -0.80 -16.43 -0.62
C LEU A 199 -0.49 -15.01 -1.11
N ASN A 200 -1.51 -14.18 -1.27
CA ASN A 200 -1.38 -12.81 -1.76
C ASN A 200 -0.50 -11.95 -0.84
N ASN A 201 -0.65 -12.09 0.48
CA ASN A 201 0.21 -11.42 1.46
C ASN A 201 1.66 -11.87 1.37
N LYS A 202 1.89 -13.16 1.06
CA LYS A 202 3.24 -13.67 0.83
C LYS A 202 3.87 -13.06 -0.42
N TYR A 203 3.14 -13.00 -1.54
CA TYR A 203 3.63 -12.32 -2.75
C TYR A 203 3.90 -10.83 -2.52
N ALA A 204 3.01 -10.12 -1.82
CA ALA A 204 3.16 -8.69 -1.56
C ALA A 204 4.38 -8.33 -0.71
N THR A 205 4.86 -9.26 0.13
CA THR A 205 6.07 -9.07 0.96
C THR A 205 7.33 -9.65 0.33
N GLY A 206 7.18 -10.44 -0.74
CA GLY A 206 8.27 -11.15 -1.39
C GLY A 206 8.96 -12.18 -0.50
N GLY A 207 10.24 -12.40 -0.78
CA GLY A 207 11.12 -13.25 0.01
C GLY A 207 11.80 -14.35 -0.79
N LYS A 208 12.48 -15.24 -0.07
CA LYS A 208 13.32 -16.28 -0.65
C LYS A 208 12.57 -17.61 -0.78
N TYR A 209 12.95 -18.38 -1.77
CA TYR A 209 12.38 -19.69 -2.09
C TYR A 209 13.49 -20.68 -2.44
N ARG A 210 13.26 -21.94 -2.11
CA ARG A 210 13.95 -23.07 -2.72
C ARG A 210 13.07 -23.61 -3.84
N GLY A 211 13.60 -23.60 -5.05
CA GLY A 211 12.92 -23.97 -6.27
C GLY A 211 13.40 -25.30 -6.85
N MET A 212 12.49 -25.97 -7.55
CA MET A 212 12.78 -27.19 -8.29
C MET A 212 11.92 -27.23 -9.55
N LEU A 213 12.57 -27.15 -10.71
CA LEU A 213 11.94 -27.27 -12.02
C LEU A 213 12.18 -28.67 -12.59
N GLU A 214 11.11 -29.38 -12.90
CA GLU A 214 11.10 -30.69 -13.53
C GLU A 214 10.42 -30.59 -14.89
N GLY A 215 11.06 -31.09 -15.94
CA GLY A 215 10.52 -31.11 -17.30
C GLY A 215 11.62 -31.28 -18.35
N GLY A 216 11.25 -31.62 -19.58
CA GLY A 216 12.23 -31.89 -20.66
C GLY A 216 13.21 -33.04 -20.36
N GLY A 217 12.83 -33.98 -19.48
CA GLY A 217 13.68 -35.09 -19.03
C GLY A 217 14.74 -34.69 -17.99
N LYS A 218 14.70 -33.47 -17.45
CA LYS A 218 15.65 -32.97 -16.46
C LYS A 218 14.93 -32.47 -15.19
N LYS A 219 15.66 -32.48 -14.09
CA LYS A 219 15.30 -31.90 -12.80
C LYS A 219 16.39 -30.92 -12.37
N THR A 220 16.02 -29.67 -12.11
CA THR A 220 16.96 -28.59 -11.77
C THR A 220 16.52 -27.90 -10.48
N SER A 221 17.35 -27.94 -9.45
CA SER A 221 17.16 -27.18 -8.22
C SER A 221 17.83 -25.81 -8.31
N PHE A 222 17.24 -24.81 -7.66
CA PHE A 222 17.74 -23.44 -7.65
C PHE A 222 17.28 -22.71 -6.38
N ASP A 223 18.04 -21.71 -5.97
CA ASP A 223 17.59 -20.73 -4.98
C ASP A 223 16.96 -19.55 -5.72
N ALA A 224 15.91 -18.97 -5.14
CA ALA A 224 15.13 -17.93 -5.79
C ALA A 224 14.75 -16.81 -4.82
N ALA A 225 14.46 -15.63 -5.37
CA ALA A 225 13.96 -14.50 -4.62
C ALA A 225 12.86 -13.76 -5.40
N LEU A 226 11.82 -13.35 -4.67
CA LEU A 226 10.86 -12.34 -5.09
C LEU A 226 11.19 -11.03 -4.39
N ASP A 227 11.66 -10.04 -5.14
CA ASP A 227 11.88 -8.68 -4.67
C ASP A 227 10.69 -7.81 -5.06
N VAL A 228 10.00 -7.27 -4.06
CA VAL A 228 8.85 -6.39 -4.27
C VAL A 228 9.31 -4.95 -4.03
N SER A 229 9.10 -4.11 -5.04
CA SER A 229 9.36 -2.68 -4.96
C SER A 229 8.11 -1.93 -5.39
N SER A 230 7.68 -0.96 -4.58
CA SER A 230 6.49 -0.17 -4.85
C SER A 230 6.86 1.30 -4.95
N THR A 231 6.43 1.92 -6.03
CA THR A 231 6.29 3.37 -6.16
C THR A 231 4.80 3.73 -6.04
N PRO A 232 4.47 5.03 -5.96
CA PRO A 232 3.09 5.49 -6.11
C PRO A 232 2.34 4.91 -7.32
N ASP A 233 3.04 4.72 -8.44
CA ASP A 233 2.42 4.40 -9.73
C ASP A 233 2.41 2.90 -10.03
N VAL A 234 3.43 2.18 -9.57
CA VAL A 234 3.65 0.77 -9.92
C VAL A 234 4.25 0.00 -8.77
N THR A 235 3.72 -1.21 -8.55
CA THR A 235 4.43 -2.24 -7.80
C THR A 235 5.06 -3.20 -8.78
N THR A 236 6.38 -3.35 -8.70
CA THR A 236 7.15 -4.31 -9.48
C THR A 236 7.54 -5.47 -8.59
N VAL A 237 7.20 -6.67 -9.01
CA VAL A 237 7.67 -7.93 -8.40
C VAL A 237 8.72 -8.52 -9.33
N LYS A 238 9.97 -8.59 -8.88
CA LYS A 238 11.08 -9.19 -9.63
C LYS A 238 11.37 -10.58 -9.09
N PHE A 239 11.33 -11.58 -9.97
CA PHE A 239 11.64 -12.97 -9.65
C PHE A 239 13.01 -13.35 -10.23
N THR A 240 13.96 -13.67 -9.36
CA THR A 240 15.32 -14.11 -9.72
C THR A 240 15.58 -15.54 -9.25
N ALA A 241 16.50 -16.23 -9.91
CA ALA A 241 16.89 -17.60 -9.57
C ALA A 241 18.38 -17.86 -9.88
N GLU A 242 19.01 -18.71 -9.07
CA GLU A 242 20.40 -19.16 -9.24
C GLU A 242 20.53 -20.68 -9.02
N PRO A 243 20.92 -21.47 -10.05
CA PRO A 243 20.96 -21.08 -11.47
C PRO A 243 19.56 -20.75 -12.00
N PHE A 244 19.45 -19.97 -13.07
CA PHE A 244 18.17 -19.64 -13.70
C PHE A 244 17.71 -20.77 -14.65
N PRO A 245 16.65 -21.54 -14.32
CA PRO A 245 16.37 -22.80 -15.02
C PRO A 245 15.39 -22.68 -16.19
N PHE A 246 14.83 -21.49 -16.44
CA PHE A 246 13.62 -21.36 -17.25
C PHE A 246 13.87 -21.14 -18.74
N PHE A 247 14.99 -20.51 -19.09
CA PHE A 247 15.44 -20.35 -20.48
C PHE A 247 16.92 -19.94 -20.50
N ASP A 248 17.57 -20.15 -21.64
CA ASP A 248 19.00 -19.84 -21.81
C ASP A 248 19.25 -18.33 -21.71
N ASN A 249 20.36 -17.96 -21.04
CA ASN A 249 20.73 -16.57 -20.73
C ASN A 249 19.70 -15.79 -19.90
N GLY A 250 18.68 -16.45 -19.34
CA GLY A 250 17.69 -15.81 -18.49
C GLY A 250 18.27 -15.38 -17.13
N VAL A 251 17.74 -14.28 -16.61
CA VAL A 251 18.18 -13.73 -15.32
C VAL A 251 17.02 -13.44 -14.37
N SER A 252 15.92 -12.88 -14.88
CA SER A 252 14.76 -12.63 -14.04
C SER A 252 13.47 -12.56 -14.84
N TYR A 253 12.36 -12.77 -14.13
CA TYR A 253 11.05 -12.29 -14.55
C TYR A 253 10.72 -11.01 -13.78
N PHE A 254 9.82 -10.20 -14.30
CA PHE A 254 9.24 -9.09 -13.56
C PHE A 254 7.76 -8.94 -13.90
N ALA A 255 6.93 -8.73 -12.89
CA ALA A 255 5.52 -8.40 -13.03
C ALA A 255 5.31 -6.95 -12.57
N ASN A 256 4.68 -6.14 -13.41
CA ASN A 256 4.31 -4.76 -13.09
C ASN A 256 2.80 -4.66 -12.82
N TYR A 257 2.46 -4.15 -11.64
CA TYR A 257 1.11 -3.90 -11.17
C TYR A 257 0.90 -2.40 -11.04
N TYR A 258 0.15 -1.81 -11.95
CA TYR A 258 -0.05 -0.36 -11.96
C TYR A 258 -1.15 0.04 -10.99
N ALA A 259 -0.85 0.97 -10.08
CA ALA A 259 -1.79 1.46 -9.08
C ALA A 259 -3.09 2.01 -9.73
N VAL A 260 -2.94 2.75 -10.82
CA VAL A 260 -4.06 3.29 -11.62
C VAL A 260 -4.97 2.22 -12.23
N LYS A 261 -4.50 0.97 -12.32
CA LYS A 261 -5.28 -0.17 -12.83
C LYS A 261 -5.86 -1.04 -11.71
N GLY A 262 -5.57 -0.72 -10.44
CA GLY A 262 -5.99 -1.50 -9.26
C GLY A 262 -4.85 -2.23 -8.56
N GLY A 263 -3.59 -1.94 -8.90
CA GLY A 263 -2.41 -2.52 -8.24
C GLY A 263 -2.43 -4.04 -8.35
N PHE A 264 -2.23 -4.75 -7.23
CA PHE A 264 -2.24 -6.21 -7.22
C PHE A 264 -3.56 -6.86 -7.67
N ALA A 265 -4.68 -6.11 -7.65
CA ALA A 265 -5.97 -6.59 -8.14
C ALA A 265 -6.14 -6.47 -9.67
N SER A 266 -5.19 -5.84 -10.36
CA SER A 266 -5.18 -5.68 -11.81
C SER A 266 -4.35 -6.76 -12.50
N ASP A 267 -4.65 -7.05 -13.77
CA ASP A 267 -3.78 -7.86 -14.61
C ASP A 267 -2.37 -7.29 -14.66
N GLU A 268 -1.39 -8.15 -14.40
CA GLU A 268 0.01 -7.80 -14.46
C GLU A 268 0.54 -7.73 -15.89
N GLN A 269 1.57 -6.91 -16.07
CA GLN A 269 2.43 -6.99 -17.23
C GLN A 269 3.68 -7.77 -16.85
N ILE A 270 3.77 -9.02 -17.32
CA ILE A 270 4.93 -9.89 -17.08
C ILE A 270 5.91 -9.77 -18.24
N GLY A 271 7.12 -9.32 -17.92
CA GLY A 271 8.28 -9.37 -18.81
C GLY A 271 9.32 -10.35 -18.31
N ILE A 272 10.24 -10.73 -19.20
CA ILE A 272 11.39 -11.57 -18.89
C ILE A 272 12.66 -10.85 -19.32
N SER A 273 13.72 -11.00 -18.52
CA SER A 273 15.03 -10.43 -18.82
C SER A 273 16.06 -11.51 -18.99
N GLY A 274 16.98 -11.27 -19.92
CA GLY A 274 18.16 -12.09 -20.13
C GLY A 274 19.41 -11.24 -20.38
N ASN A 275 20.56 -11.90 -20.37
CA ASN A 275 21.81 -11.30 -20.82
C ASN A 275 21.79 -11.23 -22.36
N SER A 276 21.99 -10.03 -22.92
CA SER A 276 22.09 -9.84 -24.38
C SER A 276 23.50 -10.19 -24.89
N PRO A 277 23.64 -11.16 -25.82
CA PRO A 277 24.94 -11.43 -26.46
C PRO A 277 25.33 -10.37 -27.52
N GLU A 278 24.38 -9.58 -28.02
CA GLU A 278 24.60 -8.63 -29.13
C GLU A 278 25.29 -7.33 -28.71
N LEU A 279 25.32 -7.02 -27.41
CA LEU A 279 25.87 -5.77 -26.89
C LEU A 279 27.37 -5.83 -26.52
N GLY A 280 28.04 -6.95 -26.80
CA GLY A 280 29.45 -7.14 -26.51
C GLY A 280 29.77 -7.16 -25.01
N ASP A 281 31.04 -7.39 -24.69
CA ASP A 281 31.58 -7.58 -23.33
C ASP A 281 31.56 -6.28 -22.50
N VAL A 282 30.38 -5.71 -22.28
CA VAL A 282 30.16 -4.67 -21.29
C VAL A 282 30.11 -5.40 -19.96
N GLY A 283 31.09 -5.17 -19.08
CA GLY A 283 31.33 -5.90 -17.82
C GLY A 283 30.23 -5.85 -16.75
N TYR A 284 28.97 -5.65 -17.15
CA TYR A 284 27.76 -5.73 -16.33
C TYR A 284 26.63 -6.37 -17.17
N PRO A 285 25.82 -7.26 -16.59
CA PRO A 285 24.66 -7.83 -17.28
C PRO A 285 23.71 -6.69 -17.68
N ILE A 286 23.58 -6.46 -18.99
CA ILE A 286 22.54 -5.57 -19.53
C ILE A 286 21.26 -6.41 -19.58
N TYR A 287 20.33 -6.09 -18.70
CA TYR A 287 19.00 -6.68 -18.65
C TYR A 287 18.16 -6.12 -19.80
N ALA A 288 18.11 -6.83 -20.92
CA ALA A 288 17.18 -6.55 -21.99
C ALA A 288 15.93 -7.41 -21.83
N GLU A 289 14.76 -6.84 -22.08
CA GLU A 289 13.55 -7.63 -22.26
C GLU A 289 13.73 -8.53 -23.49
N VAL A 290 13.57 -9.84 -23.31
CA VAL A 290 13.76 -10.83 -24.38
C VAL A 290 12.45 -11.54 -24.68
N ALA A 291 12.24 -11.86 -25.96
CA ALA A 291 11.06 -12.59 -26.38
C ALA A 291 11.39 -14.09 -26.47
N VAL A 292 10.90 -14.88 -25.50
CA VAL A 292 11.10 -16.33 -25.46
C VAL A 292 9.74 -17.01 -25.29
N TRP A 293 9.35 -17.75 -26.32
CA TRP A 293 8.05 -18.43 -26.40
C TRP A 293 8.22 -19.95 -26.27
N ALA A 294 8.52 -20.39 -25.06
CA ALA A 294 8.73 -21.79 -24.75
C ALA A 294 8.03 -22.14 -23.42
N GLU A 295 7.63 -23.40 -23.26
CA GLU A 295 6.84 -23.80 -22.09
C GLU A 295 7.62 -23.66 -20.77
N ASN A 296 8.94 -23.86 -20.81
CA ASN A 296 9.83 -23.61 -19.67
C ASN A 296 9.93 -22.12 -19.31
N SER A 297 9.80 -21.20 -20.26
CA SER A 297 9.72 -19.77 -19.94
C SER A 297 8.33 -19.42 -19.38
N TYR A 298 7.26 -19.99 -19.96
CA TYR A 298 5.87 -19.81 -19.55
C TYR A 298 5.62 -20.25 -18.09
N ILE A 299 6.12 -21.40 -17.64
CA ILE A 299 5.90 -21.86 -16.26
C ILE A 299 6.48 -20.90 -15.20
N GLY A 300 7.54 -20.16 -15.52
CA GLY A 300 8.06 -19.11 -14.64
C GLY A 300 7.13 -17.89 -14.58
N LYS A 301 6.42 -17.57 -15.67
CA LYS A 301 5.37 -16.53 -15.70
C LYS A 301 4.15 -16.97 -14.91
N CYS A 302 3.73 -18.24 -15.03
CA CYS A 302 2.65 -18.81 -14.22
C CYS A 302 2.91 -18.69 -12.71
N PHE A 303 4.18 -18.76 -12.27
CA PHE A 303 4.50 -18.52 -10.86
C PHE A 303 4.19 -17.08 -10.44
N LEU A 304 4.54 -16.08 -11.25
CA LEU A 304 4.18 -14.68 -10.98
C LEU A 304 2.67 -14.43 -11.10
N ASP A 305 2.00 -15.09 -12.04
CA ASP A 305 0.55 -15.02 -12.22
C ASP A 305 -0.22 -15.69 -11.07
N CYS A 306 0.40 -16.60 -10.31
CA CYS A 306 -0.22 -17.33 -9.21
C CYS A 306 -0.46 -16.46 -7.95
N GLN A 307 -1.15 -15.33 -8.13
CA GLN A 307 -1.65 -14.43 -7.10
C GLN A 307 -3.08 -14.04 -7.48
N PHE A 308 -4.00 -14.12 -6.52
CA PHE A 308 -5.45 -14.08 -6.79
C PHE A 308 -6.11 -12.98 -5.99
N THR A 309 -5.53 -11.77 -6.06
CA THR A 309 -6.06 -10.58 -5.40
C THR A 309 -7.25 -10.07 -6.21
N GLY A 310 -8.39 -9.85 -5.57
CA GLY A 310 -9.50 -9.18 -6.22
C GLY A 310 -10.07 -9.89 -7.44
N ALA A 311 -10.24 -9.12 -8.52
CA ALA A 311 -10.75 -9.65 -9.79
C ALA A 311 -9.90 -10.81 -10.36
N ARG A 312 -8.61 -10.89 -10.00
CA ARG A 312 -7.73 -12.00 -10.41
C ARG A 312 -8.19 -13.35 -9.85
N SER A 313 -8.95 -13.39 -8.75
CA SER A 313 -9.53 -14.65 -8.25
C SER A 313 -10.48 -15.30 -9.25
N LYS A 314 -11.04 -14.54 -10.21
CA LYS A 314 -11.90 -15.05 -11.28
C LYS A 314 -11.14 -15.86 -12.34
N HIS A 315 -9.81 -15.79 -12.35
CA HIS A 315 -8.99 -16.64 -13.21
C HIS A 315 -8.94 -18.09 -12.69
N ILE A 316 -9.30 -18.32 -11.44
CA ILE A 316 -9.50 -19.67 -10.91
C ILE A 316 -10.81 -20.22 -11.50
N THR A 317 -10.68 -21.12 -12.48
CA THR A 317 -11.82 -21.70 -13.20
C THR A 317 -12.40 -22.92 -12.49
N ASP A 318 -11.57 -23.62 -11.71
CA ASP A 318 -11.97 -24.73 -10.84
C ASP A 318 -11.02 -24.85 -9.66
N PHE A 319 -11.50 -25.37 -8.53
CA PHE A 319 -10.67 -25.59 -7.35
C PHE A 319 -11.16 -26.75 -6.49
N LYS A 320 -10.22 -27.37 -5.78
CA LYS A 320 -10.48 -28.46 -4.85
C LYS A 320 -9.54 -28.39 -3.66
N ARG A 321 -10.10 -28.47 -2.45
CA ARG A 321 -9.29 -28.74 -1.25
C ARG A 321 -8.89 -30.21 -1.24
N THR A 322 -7.62 -30.50 -1.46
CA THR A 322 -7.09 -31.87 -1.62
C THR A 322 -6.53 -32.45 -0.32
N ALA A 323 -6.12 -31.61 0.62
CA ALA A 323 -5.75 -32.03 1.98
C ALA A 323 -6.15 -30.98 3.02
N ALA A 324 -6.54 -31.45 4.21
CA ALA A 324 -6.78 -30.60 5.37
C ALA A 324 -6.55 -31.42 6.64
N VAL A 325 -5.53 -31.06 7.43
CA VAL A 325 -5.22 -31.65 8.74
C VAL A 325 -4.82 -30.54 9.68
N ASP A 326 -5.56 -30.39 10.79
CA ASP A 326 -5.41 -29.28 11.74
C ASP A 326 -5.46 -27.91 11.04
N SER A 327 -4.37 -27.13 11.09
CA SER A 327 -4.26 -25.85 10.42
C SER A 327 -3.66 -25.92 9.01
N ALA A 328 -3.14 -27.08 8.61
CA ALA A 328 -2.51 -27.28 7.30
C ALA A 328 -3.56 -27.62 6.25
N GLU A 329 -3.58 -26.86 5.17
CA GLU A 329 -4.49 -27.06 4.04
C GLU A 329 -3.70 -27.08 2.73
N THR A 330 -4.14 -27.94 1.79
CA THR A 330 -3.67 -27.92 0.40
C THR A 330 -4.86 -27.78 -0.54
N TRP A 331 -4.73 -26.84 -1.47
CA TRP A 331 -5.71 -26.53 -2.49
C TRP A 331 -5.11 -26.76 -3.87
N THR A 332 -5.82 -27.48 -4.73
CA THR A 332 -5.52 -27.58 -6.16
C THR A 332 -6.43 -26.60 -6.90
N LEU A 333 -5.84 -25.74 -7.73
CA LEU A 333 -6.49 -24.69 -8.49
C LEU A 333 -6.23 -24.90 -9.99
N HIS A 334 -7.27 -24.78 -10.81
CA HIS A 334 -7.13 -24.64 -12.26
C HIS A 334 -7.24 -23.16 -12.60
N VAL A 335 -6.23 -22.62 -13.27
CA VAL A 335 -6.08 -21.19 -13.51
C VAL A 335 -6.05 -20.91 -15.00
N SER A 336 -6.89 -19.98 -15.47
CA SER A 336 -6.85 -19.47 -16.83
C SER A 336 -5.83 -18.35 -16.95
N TYR A 337 -4.81 -18.59 -17.76
CA TYR A 337 -3.73 -17.66 -18.06
C TYR A 337 -3.29 -17.93 -19.49
N ALA A 338 -3.69 -17.05 -20.41
CA ALA A 338 -3.47 -17.25 -21.83
C ALA A 338 -2.21 -16.52 -22.28
N GLU A 339 -1.26 -17.26 -22.85
CA GLU A 339 -0.07 -16.70 -23.47
C GLU A 339 0.31 -17.56 -24.68
N ASP A 340 0.22 -16.96 -25.88
CA ASP A 340 0.38 -17.65 -27.16
C ASP A 340 -0.48 -18.91 -27.28
N SER A 341 0.16 -20.09 -27.30
CA SER A 341 -0.50 -21.39 -27.37
C SER A 341 -0.88 -21.98 -26.02
N PHE A 342 -0.46 -21.38 -24.92
CA PHE A 342 -0.79 -21.81 -23.56
C PHE A 342 -2.06 -21.12 -23.09
N THR A 343 -2.93 -21.85 -22.38
CA THR A 343 -4.26 -21.37 -21.99
C THR A 343 -4.49 -21.34 -20.48
N GLY A 344 -3.58 -21.93 -19.70
CA GLY A 344 -3.65 -21.99 -18.26
C GLY A 344 -2.63 -22.93 -17.63
N TYR A 345 -2.77 -23.14 -16.33
CA TYR A 345 -1.93 -24.03 -15.53
C TYR A 345 -2.72 -24.56 -14.33
N THR A 346 -2.15 -25.55 -13.65
CA THR A 346 -2.64 -26.01 -12.33
C THR A 346 -1.68 -25.54 -11.24
N ALA A 347 -2.22 -24.98 -10.17
CA ALA A 347 -1.47 -24.63 -8.96
C ALA A 347 -1.90 -25.51 -7.79
N GLU A 348 -0.94 -26.05 -7.04
CA GLU A 348 -1.17 -26.60 -5.70
C GLU A 348 -0.63 -25.60 -4.68
N LEU A 349 -1.53 -25.05 -3.87
CA LEU A 349 -1.24 -24.12 -2.79
C LEU A 349 -1.33 -24.85 -1.46
N SER A 350 -0.21 -24.99 -0.76
CA SER A 350 -0.17 -25.47 0.62
C SER A 350 0.06 -24.31 1.60
N VAL A 351 -0.79 -24.22 2.61
CA VAL A 351 -0.76 -23.17 3.65
C VAL A 351 -0.92 -23.75 5.05
N ASP A 352 -0.35 -23.06 6.04
CA ASP A 352 -0.70 -23.20 7.45
C ASP A 352 -1.54 -21.98 7.86
N THR A 353 -2.85 -22.20 8.01
CA THR A 353 -3.82 -21.14 8.27
C THR A 353 -3.73 -20.54 9.67
N ALA A 354 -3.12 -21.25 10.63
CA ALA A 354 -2.89 -20.73 11.97
C ALA A 354 -1.64 -19.85 12.04
N LYS A 355 -0.61 -20.18 11.25
CA LYS A 355 0.61 -19.37 11.14
C LYS A 355 0.52 -18.29 10.07
N SER A 356 -0.56 -18.26 9.30
CA SER A 356 -0.72 -17.40 8.13
C SER A 356 0.48 -17.50 7.17
N ALA A 357 0.92 -18.72 6.90
CA ALA A 357 2.13 -18.99 6.14
C ALA A 357 1.86 -19.90 4.94
N VAL A 358 2.43 -19.54 3.78
CA VAL A 358 2.56 -20.46 2.65
C VAL A 358 3.67 -21.47 2.97
N THR A 359 3.40 -22.75 2.78
CA THR A 359 4.38 -23.83 3.00
C THR A 359 4.93 -24.38 1.70
N GLN A 360 4.13 -24.39 0.63
CA GLN A 360 4.56 -24.80 -0.70
C GLN A 360 3.61 -24.25 -1.78
N ILE A 361 4.18 -23.93 -2.94
CA ILE A 361 3.44 -23.65 -4.17
C ILE A 361 3.98 -24.61 -5.23
N VAL A 362 3.10 -25.32 -5.93
CA VAL A 362 3.49 -26.17 -7.05
C VAL A 362 2.71 -25.79 -8.30
N ILE A 363 3.39 -25.34 -9.33
CA ILE A 363 2.81 -24.96 -10.63
C ILE A 363 3.04 -26.08 -11.62
N ARG A 364 2.02 -26.43 -12.41
CA ARG A 364 2.09 -27.46 -13.45
C ARG A 364 1.53 -26.96 -14.76
N THR A 365 2.32 -27.15 -15.81
CA THR A 365 1.92 -27.02 -17.22
C THR A 365 1.88 -28.42 -17.85
N ALA A 366 1.82 -28.53 -19.18
CA ALA A 366 1.72 -29.82 -19.86
C ALA A 366 2.97 -30.71 -19.63
N ASN A 367 4.16 -30.13 -19.70
CA ASN A 367 5.44 -30.84 -19.67
C ASN A 367 6.35 -30.43 -18.50
N TYR A 368 5.96 -29.42 -17.71
CA TYR A 368 6.78 -28.91 -16.62
C TYR A 368 6.04 -28.87 -15.28
N THR A 369 6.79 -29.12 -14.20
CA THR A 369 6.38 -28.94 -12.81
C THR A 369 7.40 -28.06 -12.11
N LEU A 370 6.94 -26.96 -11.53
CA LEU A 370 7.73 -26.04 -10.74
C LEU A 370 7.27 -26.13 -9.28
N THR A 371 8.15 -26.59 -8.39
CA THR A 371 7.92 -26.60 -6.94
C THR A 371 8.68 -25.45 -6.29
N MET A 372 7.99 -24.64 -5.49
CA MET A 372 8.53 -23.48 -4.79
C MET A 372 8.19 -23.58 -3.30
N THR A 373 9.21 -23.65 -2.46
CA THR A 373 9.07 -23.69 -0.99
C THR A 373 9.69 -22.44 -0.38
N PRO A 374 8.93 -21.62 0.37
CA PRO A 374 9.49 -20.48 1.09
C PRO A 374 10.67 -20.91 1.98
N ALA A 375 11.78 -20.17 1.90
CA ALA A 375 13.06 -20.49 2.54
C ALA A 375 13.24 -19.85 3.92
#